data_AF-A0A7C1EDA8-F1
#
_entry.id   AF-A0A7C1EDA8-F1
#
_cell.length_a   1.000
_cell.length_b   1.000
_cell.length_c   1.000
_cell.angle_alpha   90.00
_cell.angle_beta   90.00
_cell.angle_gamma   90.00
#
_symmetry.space_group_name_H-M   'P 1'
#
loop_
_entity.id
_entity.type
_entity.pdbx_description
1 polymer ?
#
loop_
_entity_poly.entity_id
_entity_poly.type
_entity_poly.pdbx_seq_one_letter_code
_entity_poly.pdbx_strand_id
1 'polypeptide(L)'
;GGDEALDVEEEAALKHLAAVVEGAEGAQQVIEQYVRDTMEQLAPNVSSLVGETIAARLIAAAGGLDKLAEMPSGTIQVLGAEKALFRHIKEGTPPPKHGIIFQHEMVNRAPRKHRGKIARTLAGKIAIAARADAFTGRRIAQQLKEELEKRVAEIRG
;
A
#
# COMPACT_ATOMS: atom_id res chain seq x y z
N GLY A 1 -8.15 46.03 -18.59
CA GLY A 1 -7.96 45.51 -17.23
C GLY A 1 -7.35 44.14 -17.35
N GLY A 2 -6.19 43.94 -16.74
CA GLY A 2 -5.57 42.63 -16.55
C GLY A 2 -4.58 42.18 -17.63
N ASP A 3 -3.50 42.93 -17.82
CA ASP A 3 -2.24 42.38 -18.35
C ASP A 3 -1.12 43.06 -17.57
N GLU A 4 -1.04 42.75 -16.27
CA GLU A 4 0.17 43.04 -15.49
C GLU A 4 1.18 41.95 -15.87
N ALA A 5 2.14 42.32 -16.70
CA ALA A 5 3.32 41.49 -16.94
C ALA A 5 3.97 41.19 -15.59
N LEU A 6 4.27 39.91 -15.34
CA LEU A 6 5.01 39.49 -14.16
C LEU A 6 6.28 40.32 -14.04
N ASP A 7 6.54 40.86 -12.85
CA ASP A 7 7.79 41.57 -12.65
C ASP A 7 8.98 40.58 -12.65
N VAL A 8 10.20 41.12 -12.77
CA VAL A 8 11.41 40.29 -12.88
C VAL A 8 11.64 39.43 -11.64
N GLU A 9 11.19 39.89 -10.46
CA GLU A 9 11.32 39.16 -9.20
C GLU A 9 10.31 38.02 -9.13
N GLU A 10 9.06 38.25 -9.56
CA GLU A 10 8.00 37.24 -9.67
C GLU A 10 8.37 36.16 -10.69
N GLU A 11 8.89 36.55 -11.86
CA GLU A 11 9.37 35.61 -12.87
C GLU A 11 10.53 34.75 -12.33
N ALA A 12 11.49 35.36 -11.62
CA ALA A 12 12.59 34.65 -11.01
C ALA A 12 12.12 33.67 -9.92
N ALA A 13 11.16 34.07 -9.08
CA ALA A 13 10.59 33.21 -8.05
C ALA A 13 9.84 32.00 -8.64
N LEU A 14 9.04 32.22 -9.70
CA LEU A 14 8.34 31.14 -10.40
C LEU A 14 9.30 30.15 -11.05
N LYS A 15 10.36 30.64 -11.71
CA LYS A 15 11.42 29.79 -12.28
C LYS A 15 12.14 28.97 -11.21
N HIS A 16 12.41 29.57 -10.05
CA HIS A 16 13.01 28.85 -8.94
C HIS A 16 12.09 27.74 -8.40
N LEU A 17 10.79 28.04 -8.22
CA LEU A 17 9.82 27.04 -7.79
C LEU A 17 9.69 25.89 -8.80
N ALA A 18 9.66 26.19 -10.11
CA ALA A 18 9.62 25.19 -11.15
C ALA A 18 10.85 24.24 -11.06
N ALA A 19 12.05 24.80 -10.92
CA ALA A 19 13.27 24.01 -10.75
C ALA A 19 13.24 23.11 -9.50
N VAL A 20 12.67 23.59 -8.39
CA VAL A 20 12.49 22.78 -7.17
C VAL A 20 11.52 21.62 -7.41
N VAL A 21 10.40 21.87 -8.11
CA VAL A 21 9.41 20.84 -8.43
C VAL A 21 10.02 19.79 -9.36
N GLU A 22 10.71 20.20 -10.43
CA GLU A 22 11.40 19.29 -11.35
C GLU A 22 12.44 18.42 -10.62
N GLY A 23 13.22 19.02 -9.71
CA GLY A 23 14.16 18.30 -8.87
C GLY A 23 13.49 17.26 -7.97
N ALA A 24 12.34 17.60 -7.38
CA ALA A 24 11.56 16.69 -6.54
C ALA A 24 10.95 15.53 -7.37
N GLU A 25 10.45 15.80 -8.58
CA GLU A 25 9.94 14.79 -9.50
C GLU A 25 11.04 13.81 -9.92
N GLY A 26 12.22 14.32 -10.26
CA GLY A 26 13.38 13.49 -10.58
C GLY A 26 13.80 12.60 -9.41
N ALA A 27 13.84 13.14 -8.19
CA ALA A 27 14.14 12.36 -6.99
C ALA A 27 13.07 11.28 -6.71
N GLN A 28 11.80 11.60 -6.91
CA GLN A 28 10.70 10.65 -6.75
C GLN A 28 10.85 9.47 -7.72
N GLN A 29 11.18 9.71 -8.98
CA GLN A 29 11.38 8.65 -9.97
C GLN A 29 12.51 7.69 -9.59
N VAL A 30 13.64 8.23 -9.10
CA VAL A 30 14.77 7.40 -8.62
C VAL A 30 14.35 6.53 -7.44
N ILE A 31 13.59 7.10 -6.48
CA ILE A 31 13.09 6.35 -5.32
C ILE A 31 12.09 5.27 -5.75
N GLU A 32 11.16 5.59 -6.64
CA GLU A 32 10.18 4.62 -7.15
C GLU A 32 10.86 3.45 -7.86
N GLN A 33 11.88 3.74 -8.68
CA GLN A 33 12.66 2.71 -9.35
C GLN A 33 13.39 1.82 -8.34
N TYR A 34 14.06 2.43 -7.36
CA TYR A 34 14.73 1.69 -6.29
C TYR A 34 13.77 0.79 -5.50
N VAL A 35 12.58 1.30 -5.15
CA VAL A 35 11.54 0.51 -4.46
C VAL A 35 11.08 -0.65 -5.33
N ARG A 36 10.86 -0.42 -6.63
CA ARG A 36 10.45 -1.47 -7.58
C ARG A 36 11.48 -2.60 -7.62
N ASP A 37 12.74 -2.27 -7.88
CA ASP A 37 13.82 -3.25 -8.02
C ASP A 37 14.04 -4.04 -6.72
N THR A 38 14.01 -3.33 -5.59
CA THR A 38 14.17 -3.94 -4.27
C THR A 38 13.01 -4.89 -3.94
N MET A 39 11.78 -4.50 -4.26
CA MET A 39 10.59 -5.31 -3.97
C MET A 39 10.44 -6.53 -4.87
N GLU A 40 10.87 -6.45 -6.13
CA GLU A 40 10.91 -7.59 -7.05
C GLU A 40 11.87 -8.69 -6.55
N GLN A 41 12.97 -8.29 -5.91
CA GLN A 41 13.95 -9.21 -5.34
C GLN A 41 13.51 -9.74 -3.97
N LEU A 42 13.08 -8.88 -3.06
CA LEU A 42 12.80 -9.25 -1.67
C LEU A 42 11.42 -9.89 -1.49
N ALA A 43 10.39 -9.33 -2.09
CA ALA A 43 8.99 -9.71 -1.82
C ALA A 43 8.17 -9.82 -3.11
N PRO A 44 8.59 -10.70 -4.05
CA PRO A 44 7.94 -10.80 -5.34
C PRO A 44 6.49 -11.24 -5.28
N ASN A 45 6.12 -12.10 -4.32
CA ASN A 45 4.74 -12.55 -4.20
C ASN A 45 3.84 -11.46 -3.64
N VAL A 46 4.28 -10.76 -2.58
CA VAL A 46 3.52 -9.65 -2.01
C VAL A 46 3.37 -8.52 -3.04
N SER A 47 4.45 -8.18 -3.73
CA SER A 47 4.46 -7.12 -4.75
C SER A 47 3.51 -7.42 -5.91
N SER A 48 3.51 -8.66 -6.39
CA SER A 48 2.58 -9.08 -7.45
C SER A 48 1.11 -9.04 -7.02
N LEU A 49 0.82 -9.16 -5.72
CA LEU A 49 -0.55 -9.11 -5.19
C LEU A 49 -1.06 -7.70 -4.94
N VAL A 50 -0.22 -6.78 -4.47
CA VAL A 50 -0.68 -5.45 -4.02
C VAL A 50 0.03 -4.26 -4.66
N GLY A 51 1.01 -4.51 -5.53
CA GLY A 51 1.92 -3.49 -6.04
C GLY A 51 3.08 -3.21 -5.08
N GLU A 52 4.19 -2.76 -5.66
CA GLU A 52 5.48 -2.56 -5.00
C GLU A 52 5.38 -1.50 -3.88
N THR A 53 4.62 -0.43 -4.11
CA THR A 53 4.44 0.65 -3.12
C THR A 53 3.70 0.17 -1.87
N ILE A 54 2.64 -0.63 -2.02
CA ILE A 54 1.89 -1.17 -0.87
C ILE A 54 2.74 -2.24 -0.17
N ALA A 55 3.41 -3.10 -0.92
CA ALA A 55 4.31 -4.12 -0.37
C ALA A 55 5.41 -3.49 0.49
N ALA A 56 6.12 -2.48 -0.03
CA ALA A 56 7.17 -1.77 0.68
C ALA A 56 6.64 -1.12 1.97
N ARG A 57 5.46 -0.49 1.93
CA ARG A 57 4.82 0.12 3.12
C ARG A 57 4.46 -0.93 4.17
N LEU A 58 3.94 -2.09 3.77
CA LEU A 58 3.61 -3.18 4.69
C LEU A 58 4.87 -3.74 5.37
N ILE A 59 5.92 -3.99 4.59
CA ILE A 59 7.20 -4.48 5.10
C ILE A 59 7.83 -3.48 6.06
N ALA A 60 7.85 -2.20 5.70
CA ALA A 60 8.36 -1.13 6.55
C ALA A 60 7.56 -1.01 7.86
N ALA A 61 6.22 -1.03 7.78
CA ALA A 61 5.36 -0.95 8.97
C ALA A 61 5.47 -2.19 9.87
N ALA A 62 5.78 -3.36 9.31
CA ALA A 62 6.03 -4.58 10.07
C ALA A 62 7.43 -4.63 10.71
N GLY A 63 8.37 -3.80 10.24
CA GLY A 63 9.77 -3.84 10.66
C GLY A 63 10.62 -4.87 9.90
N GLY A 64 10.18 -5.32 8.72
CA GLY A 64 10.88 -6.28 7.88
C GLY A 64 9.98 -7.37 7.29
N LEU A 65 10.47 -8.08 6.27
CA LEU A 65 9.72 -9.13 5.58
C LEU A 65 9.46 -10.33 6.51
N ASP A 66 10.46 -10.74 7.29
CA ASP A 66 10.33 -11.84 8.26
C ASP A 66 9.23 -11.54 9.29
N LYS A 67 9.20 -10.31 9.80
CA LYS A 67 8.16 -9.87 10.73
C LYS A 67 6.79 -9.83 10.08
N LEU A 68 6.69 -9.37 8.83
CA LEU A 68 5.44 -9.43 8.09
C LEU A 68 4.95 -10.87 7.89
N ALA A 69 5.87 -11.81 7.63
CA ALA A 69 5.56 -13.23 7.43
C ALA A 69 5.05 -13.93 8.71
N GLU A 70 5.55 -13.50 9.88
CA GLU A 70 5.10 -13.96 11.21
C GLU A 70 3.73 -13.39 11.61
N MET A 71 3.32 -12.25 11.04
CA MET A 71 2.07 -11.61 11.43
C MET A 71 0.82 -12.43 11.06
N PRO A 72 -0.16 -12.55 11.98
CA PRO A 72 -1.49 -13.04 11.63
C PRO A 72 -2.18 -12.14 10.59
N SER A 73 -3.06 -12.71 9.78
CA SER A 73 -3.79 -11.95 8.76
C SER A 73 -4.64 -10.82 9.35
N GLY A 74 -5.14 -10.98 10.58
CA GLY A 74 -5.88 -9.92 11.29
C GLY A 74 -5.02 -8.71 11.61
N THR A 75 -3.76 -8.91 11.97
CA THR A 75 -2.78 -7.83 12.20
C THR A 75 -2.45 -7.14 10.89
N ILE A 76 -2.14 -7.90 9.84
CA ILE A 76 -1.86 -7.37 8.50
C ILE A 76 -3.06 -6.55 7.98
N GLN A 77 -4.28 -7.00 8.24
CA GLN A 77 -5.50 -6.30 7.83
C GLN A 77 -5.53 -4.85 8.33
N VAL A 78 -5.10 -4.61 9.56
CA VAL A 78 -5.17 -3.30 10.23
C VAL A 78 -3.82 -2.62 10.40
N LEU A 79 -2.76 -3.17 9.81
CA LEU A 79 -1.41 -2.60 9.87
C LEU A 79 -1.39 -1.18 9.28
N GLY A 80 -0.86 -0.22 10.03
CA GLY A 80 -0.93 1.23 9.75
C GLY A 80 -2.20 1.94 10.24
N ALA A 81 -3.11 1.23 10.94
CA ALA A 81 -4.29 1.81 11.60
C ALA A 81 -4.21 1.70 13.14
N GLU A 82 -3.00 1.63 13.69
CA GLU A 82 -2.72 1.39 15.11
C GLU A 82 -3.45 2.41 15.98
N LYS A 83 -3.43 3.69 15.62
CA LYS A 83 -4.11 4.75 16.39
C LYS A 83 -5.62 4.51 16.50
N ALA A 84 -6.27 4.03 15.43
CA ALA A 84 -7.69 3.72 15.44
C ALA A 84 -7.96 2.42 16.21
N LEU A 85 -7.08 1.42 16.08
CA LEU A 85 -7.16 0.18 16.81
C LEU A 85 -6.99 0.37 18.33
N PHE A 86 -6.01 1.16 18.75
CA PHE A 86 -5.80 1.52 20.16
C PHE A 86 -6.98 2.26 20.75
N ARG A 87 -7.61 3.16 19.98
CA ARG A 87 -8.84 3.83 20.40
C ARG A 87 -10.00 2.86 20.58
N HIS A 88 -10.18 1.90 19.67
CA HIS A 88 -11.17 0.83 19.84
C HIS A 88 -10.94 0.05 21.14
N ILE A 89 -9.70 -0.33 21.43
CA ILE A 89 -9.35 -1.08 22.65
C ILE A 89 -9.60 -0.26 23.92
N LYS A 90 -9.26 1.03 23.92
CA LYS A 90 -9.35 1.90 25.10
C LYS A 90 -10.77 2.45 25.35
N GLU A 91 -11.48 2.81 24.29
CA GLU A 91 -12.72 3.59 24.35
C GLU A 91 -13.93 2.83 23.80
N GLY A 92 -13.75 1.63 23.26
CA GLY A 92 -14.84 0.84 22.68
C GLY A 92 -15.39 1.36 21.34
N THR A 93 -14.73 2.35 20.72
CA THR A 93 -15.12 2.87 19.39
C THR A 93 -15.06 1.77 18.33
N PRO A 94 -15.85 1.78 17.25
CA PRO A 94 -15.81 0.70 16.24
C PRO A 94 -14.38 0.42 15.70
N PRO A 95 -13.98 -0.86 15.53
CA PRO A 95 -12.63 -1.21 15.10
C PRO A 95 -12.35 -0.78 13.65
N PRO A 96 -11.09 -0.46 13.29
CA PRO A 96 -10.72 -0.19 11.91
C PRO A 96 -10.91 -1.43 11.05
N LYS A 97 -11.45 -1.26 9.84
CA LYS A 97 -11.71 -2.36 8.89
C LYS A 97 -10.48 -2.73 8.06
N HIS A 98 -9.53 -1.80 7.93
CA HIS A 98 -8.35 -1.90 7.09
C HIS A 98 -7.32 -0.83 7.50
N GLY A 99 -6.04 -1.12 7.31
CA GLY A 99 -4.95 -0.16 7.42
C GLY A 99 -4.38 0.23 6.06
N ILE A 100 -3.07 0.07 5.87
CA ILE A 100 -2.33 0.39 4.62
C ILE A 100 -2.99 -0.25 3.39
N ILE A 101 -3.48 -1.49 3.53
CA ILE A 101 -4.13 -2.24 2.44
C ILE A 101 -5.39 -1.58 1.87
N PHE A 102 -5.93 -0.54 2.51
CA PHE A 102 -7.00 0.28 1.94
C PHE A 102 -6.61 0.93 0.63
N GLN A 103 -5.32 1.21 0.42
CA GLN A 103 -4.80 1.83 -0.80
C GLN A 103 -4.98 0.95 -2.04
N HIS A 104 -5.13 -0.37 -1.85
CA HIS A 104 -5.35 -1.31 -2.93
C HIS A 104 -6.70 -1.08 -3.61
N GLU A 105 -6.73 -1.11 -4.94
CA GLU A 105 -7.92 -0.74 -5.71
C GLU A 105 -9.15 -1.62 -5.41
N MET A 106 -8.93 -2.92 -5.16
CA MET A 106 -10.02 -3.84 -4.83
C MET A 106 -10.73 -3.43 -3.53
N VAL A 107 -10.03 -2.76 -2.61
CA VAL A 107 -10.57 -2.31 -1.31
C VAL A 107 -11.13 -0.90 -1.42
N ASN A 108 -10.37 0.09 -1.94
CA ASN A 108 -10.85 1.48 -1.96
C ASN A 108 -12.07 1.70 -2.86
N ARG A 109 -12.13 1.04 -4.03
CA ARG A 109 -13.25 1.14 -4.99
C ARG A 109 -14.46 0.30 -4.56
N ALA A 110 -14.31 -0.61 -3.60
CA ALA A 110 -15.43 -1.41 -3.14
C ALA A 110 -16.46 -0.58 -2.32
N PRO A 111 -17.76 -0.92 -2.40
CA PRO A 111 -18.78 -0.32 -1.54
C PRO A 111 -18.47 -0.51 -0.05
N ARG A 112 -18.81 0.48 0.79
CA ARG A 112 -18.49 0.49 2.24
C ARG A 112 -18.89 -0.80 2.97
N LYS A 113 -19.97 -1.46 2.56
CA LYS A 113 -20.46 -2.74 3.11
C LYS A 113 -19.53 -3.93 2.84
N HIS A 114 -18.78 -3.91 1.73
CA HIS A 114 -17.88 -5.01 1.32
C HIS A 114 -16.43 -4.78 1.70
N ARG A 115 -16.00 -3.53 1.90
CA ARG A 115 -14.58 -3.17 2.18
C ARG A 115 -13.93 -4.04 3.25
N GLY A 116 -14.60 -4.28 4.37
CA GLY A 116 -14.06 -5.10 5.46
C GLY A 116 -13.86 -6.58 5.07
N LYS A 117 -14.79 -7.16 4.31
CA LYS A 117 -14.69 -8.55 3.83
C LYS A 117 -13.56 -8.70 2.80
N ILE A 118 -13.44 -7.73 1.89
CA ILE A 118 -12.38 -7.71 0.87
C ILE A 118 -11.02 -7.49 1.53
N ALA A 119 -10.90 -6.51 2.44
CA ALA A 119 -9.66 -6.27 3.18
C ALA A 119 -9.19 -7.50 3.97
N ARG A 120 -10.11 -8.21 4.64
CA ARG A 120 -9.81 -9.47 5.32
C ARG A 120 -9.29 -10.55 4.37
N THR A 121 -9.93 -10.69 3.21
CA THR A 121 -9.53 -11.68 2.19
C THR A 121 -8.14 -11.34 1.64
N LEU A 122 -7.91 -10.08 1.29
CA LEU A 122 -6.63 -9.59 0.80
C LEU A 122 -5.52 -9.81 1.84
N ALA A 123 -5.74 -9.44 3.10
CA ALA A 123 -4.78 -9.65 4.17
C ALA A 123 -4.41 -11.13 4.37
N GLY A 124 -5.38 -12.04 4.19
CA GLY A 124 -5.11 -13.48 4.19
C GLY A 124 -4.14 -13.91 3.09
N LYS A 125 -4.32 -13.39 1.86
CA LYS A 125 -3.42 -13.68 0.73
C LYS A 125 -2.05 -13.03 0.89
N ILE A 126 -1.99 -11.82 1.41
CA ILE A 126 -0.72 -11.16 1.77
C ILE A 126 0.05 -12.00 2.79
N ALA A 127 -0.61 -12.53 3.82
CA ALA A 127 0.04 -13.38 4.82
C ALA A 127 0.68 -14.63 4.20
N ILE A 128 -0.01 -15.26 3.24
CA ILE A 128 0.51 -16.44 2.53
C ILE A 128 1.68 -16.04 1.61
N ALA A 129 1.54 -14.96 0.87
CA ALA A 129 2.59 -14.43 -0.01
C ALA A 129 3.86 -14.04 0.76
N ALA A 130 3.72 -13.31 1.87
CA ALA A 130 4.84 -12.90 2.71
C ALA A 130 5.60 -14.11 3.27
N ARG A 131 4.90 -15.16 3.70
CA ARG A 131 5.54 -16.42 4.12
C ARG A 131 6.24 -17.14 2.98
N ALA A 132 5.68 -17.11 1.77
CA ALA A 132 6.33 -17.71 0.61
C ALA A 132 7.62 -16.98 0.25
N ASP A 133 7.58 -15.63 0.26
CA ASP A 133 8.74 -14.76 0.02
C ASP A 133 9.83 -14.96 1.09
N ALA A 134 9.47 -14.95 2.38
CA ALA A 134 10.44 -15.07 3.48
C ALA A 134 11.09 -16.45 3.60
N PHE A 135 10.31 -17.53 3.45
CA PHE A 135 10.75 -18.87 3.88
C PHE A 135 10.96 -19.88 2.75
N THR A 136 10.35 -19.68 1.58
CA THR A 136 10.36 -20.72 0.53
C THR A 136 10.88 -20.26 -0.83
N GLY A 137 10.80 -18.97 -1.13
CA GLY A 137 11.11 -18.41 -2.46
C GLY A 137 10.18 -18.85 -3.59
N ARG A 138 9.13 -19.65 -3.32
CA ARG A 138 8.21 -20.14 -4.36
C ARG A 138 7.37 -19.00 -4.93
N ARG A 139 7.23 -18.94 -6.27
CA ARG A 139 6.38 -17.96 -6.96
C ARG A 139 4.94 -18.48 -7.04
N ILE A 140 4.10 -18.01 -6.12
CA ILE A 140 2.69 -18.44 -5.95
C ILE A 140 1.69 -17.28 -6.15
N ALA A 141 2.16 -16.08 -6.48
CA ALA A 141 1.32 -14.89 -6.60
C ALA A 141 0.13 -15.05 -7.56
N GLN A 142 0.34 -15.70 -8.71
CA GLN A 142 -0.73 -15.89 -9.70
C GLN A 142 -1.90 -16.67 -9.11
N GLN A 143 -1.62 -17.82 -8.49
CA GLN A 143 -2.64 -18.62 -7.82
C GLN A 143 -3.36 -17.82 -6.72
N LEU A 144 -2.61 -17.08 -5.90
CA LEU A 144 -3.20 -16.27 -4.84
C LEU A 144 -4.09 -15.15 -5.38
N LYS A 145 -3.73 -14.57 -6.53
CA LYS A 145 -4.50 -13.53 -7.21
C LYS A 145 -5.81 -14.08 -7.77
N GLU A 146 -5.78 -15.23 -8.43
CA GLU A 146 -6.98 -15.91 -8.93
C GLU A 146 -7.94 -16.28 -7.78
N GLU A 147 -7.41 -16.83 -6.69
CA GLU A 147 -8.20 -17.14 -5.49
C GLU A 147 -8.79 -15.88 -4.83
N LEU A 148 -8.04 -14.78 -4.82
CA LEU A 148 -8.50 -13.48 -4.32
C LEU A 148 -9.65 -12.95 -5.18
N GLU A 149 -9.47 -12.90 -6.50
CA GLU A 149 -10.45 -12.37 -7.45
C GLU A 149 -11.76 -13.15 -7.38
N LYS A 150 -11.69 -14.49 -7.35
CA LYS A 150 -12.86 -15.35 -7.16
C LYS A 150 -13.60 -15.00 -5.88
N ARG A 151 -12.89 -14.87 -4.76
CA ARG A 151 -13.51 -14.55 -3.46
C ARG A 151 -14.09 -13.13 -3.43
N VAL A 152 -13.46 -12.17 -4.10
CA VAL A 152 -13.97 -10.79 -4.21
C VAL A 152 -15.22 -10.75 -5.07
N ALA A 153 -15.29 -11.52 -6.15
CA ALA A 153 -16.50 -11.66 -6.97
C ALA A 153 -17.66 -12.22 -6.15
N GLU A 154 -17.45 -13.28 -5.37
CA GLU A 154 -18.46 -13.83 -4.45
C GLU A 154 -18.96 -12.82 -3.41
N ILE A 155 -18.09 -11.89 -2.96
CA ILE A 155 -18.48 -10.85 -2.00
C ILE A 155 -19.31 -9.75 -2.67
N ARG A 156 -19.11 -9.51 -3.96
CA ARG A 156 -19.78 -8.46 -4.75
C ARG A 156 -21.09 -8.93 -5.39
N GLY A 157 -21.20 -10.24 -5.67
CA GLY A 157 -22.44 -10.92 -6.04
C GLY A 157 -23.50 -10.84 -4.95
#